data_AF-A0A3P7LCE5-F1
#
_entry.id   AF-A0A3P7LCE5-F1
#
_cell.length_a   1.000
_cell.length_b   1.000
_cell.length_c   1.000
_cell.angle_alpha   90.00
_cell.angle_beta   90.00
_cell.angle_gamma   90.00
#
_symmetry.space_group_name_H-M   'P 1'
#
loop_
_entity.id
_entity.type
_entity.pdbx_description
1 polymer ?
#
loop_
_entity_poly.entity_id
_entity_poly.type
_entity_poly.pdbx_seq_one_letter_code
_entity_poly.pdbx_strand_id
1 'polypeptide(L)'
;MQNSLLEKQIQELNYQLEDDQRSYEAALNDRDAQIRKMREECQALMVELQMLLDTKQTLDAEIAIYRKMLEGEENRAGLRQLVEQVVRTHELTQREDTETMRVMKGEAASRTSFQRSAKGNVSIQETSADGIYITIQNTHRAKEEPIGEWKLKRKIDGKKEIVYTFPRDFVLKPGKSVKIVARGHGISSPPEQLVFEGEDTFGSGTNVHTILYSRDGEERATHIQRSSQA
;
A
#
# COMPACT_ATOMS: atom_id res chain seq x y z
N MET A 1 55.08 12.68 41.95
CA MET A 1 54.81 13.64 40.86
C MET A 1 54.09 12.98 39.69
N GLN A 2 54.55 11.81 39.20
CA GLN A 2 53.89 11.06 38.11
C GLN A 2 52.45 10.59 38.41
N ASN A 3 52.19 10.06 39.61
CA ASN A 3 50.84 9.60 39.99
C ASN A 3 49.78 10.71 39.94
N SER A 4 50.10 11.90 40.43
CA SER A 4 49.20 13.06 40.40
C SER A 4 48.93 13.56 38.97
N LEU A 5 49.86 13.34 38.04
CA LEU A 5 49.68 13.72 36.64
C LEU A 5 48.73 12.76 35.93
N LEU A 6 48.89 11.45 36.21
CA LEU A 6 48.01 10.40 35.69
C LEU A 6 46.58 10.52 36.24
N GLU A 7 46.42 10.84 37.53
CA GLU A 7 45.10 11.10 38.13
C GLU A 7 44.40 12.28 37.47
N LYS A 8 45.11 13.39 37.21
CA LYS A 8 44.57 14.52 36.45
C LYS A 8 44.14 14.13 35.04
N GLN A 9 44.96 13.33 34.36
CA GLN A 9 44.71 12.92 32.99
C GLN A 9 43.50 11.97 32.89
N ILE A 10 43.32 11.08 33.86
CA ILE A 10 42.12 10.24 34.00
C ILE A 10 40.89 11.10 34.26
N GLN A 11 41.01 12.12 35.10
CA GLN A 11 39.90 13.01 35.43
C GLN A 11 39.47 13.87 34.23
N GLU A 12 40.43 14.39 33.45
CA GLU A 12 40.17 15.08 32.17
C GLU A 12 39.52 14.16 31.15
N LEU A 13 40.04 12.94 30.97
CA LEU A 13 39.46 11.94 30.05
C LEU A 13 38.01 11.57 30.42
N ASN A 14 37.72 11.41 31.72
CA ASN A 14 36.36 11.13 32.18
C ASN A 14 35.42 12.30 31.93
N TYR A 15 35.88 13.54 32.17
CA TYR A 15 35.09 14.73 31.87
C TYR A 15 34.79 14.85 30.36
N GLN A 16 35.79 14.59 29.52
CA GLN A 16 35.63 14.57 28.07
C GLN A 16 34.62 13.51 27.62
N LEU A 17 34.70 12.30 28.19
CA LEU A 17 33.79 11.20 27.87
C LEU A 17 32.35 11.51 28.28
N GLU A 18 32.14 12.12 29.45
CA GLU A 18 30.82 12.54 29.92
C GLU A 18 30.22 13.65 29.05
N ASP A 19 31.05 14.61 28.59
CA ASP A 19 30.62 15.68 27.69
C ASP A 19 30.24 15.12 26.31
N ASP A 20 31.06 14.24 25.76
CA ASP A 20 30.80 13.55 24.49
C ASP A 20 29.51 12.72 24.58
N GLN A 21 29.31 11.93 25.65
CA GLN A 21 28.08 11.17 25.85
C GLN A 21 26.84 12.07 25.87
N ARG A 22 26.92 13.19 26.61
CA ARG A 22 25.82 14.15 26.72
C ARG A 22 25.50 14.79 25.36
N SER A 23 26.53 15.09 24.57
CA SER A 23 26.39 15.61 23.21
C SER A 23 25.74 14.59 22.27
N TYR A 24 26.16 13.32 22.32
CA TYR A 24 25.55 12.24 21.52
C TYR A 24 24.09 11.99 21.89
N GLU A 25 23.75 11.97 23.18
CA GLU A 25 22.37 11.82 23.64
C GLU A 25 21.49 12.98 23.18
N ALA A 26 22.00 14.22 23.24
CA ALA A 26 21.27 15.39 22.73
C ALA A 26 21.01 15.29 21.22
N ALA A 27 22.01 14.85 20.44
CA ALA A 27 21.87 14.67 19.00
C ALA A 27 20.87 13.55 18.65
N LEU A 28 20.87 12.44 19.39
CA LEU A 28 19.89 11.37 19.23
C LEU A 28 18.48 11.85 19.52
N ASN A 29 18.28 12.58 20.62
CA ASN A 29 16.98 13.15 20.98
C ASN A 29 16.46 14.12 19.91
N ASP A 30 17.32 14.96 19.32
CA ASP A 30 16.94 15.85 18.22
C ASP A 30 16.52 15.08 16.96
N ARG A 31 17.26 14.01 16.62
CA ARG A 31 16.87 13.11 15.51
C ARG A 31 15.53 12.43 15.77
N ASP A 32 15.30 11.89 16.96
CA ASP A 32 14.04 11.24 17.32
C ASP A 32 12.86 12.22 17.31
N ALA A 33 13.08 13.46 17.75
CA ALA A 33 12.09 14.53 17.66
C ALA A 33 11.74 14.86 16.20
N GLN A 34 12.74 14.94 15.31
CA GLN A 34 12.50 15.15 13.87
C GLN A 34 11.75 13.97 13.25
N ILE A 35 12.10 12.72 13.59
CA ILE A 35 11.39 11.54 13.11
C ILE A 35 9.93 11.57 13.57
N ARG A 36 9.66 11.94 14.83
CA ARG A 36 8.29 12.08 15.34
C ARG A 36 7.52 13.16 14.57
N LYS A 37 8.09 14.34 14.40
CA LYS A 37 7.48 15.45 13.66
C LYS A 37 7.14 15.05 12.22
N MET A 38 8.08 14.41 11.54
CA MET A 38 7.90 13.99 10.14
C MET A 38 6.82 12.90 10.00
N ARG A 39 6.70 12.01 11.00
CA ARG A 39 5.59 11.03 11.07
C ARG A 39 4.23 11.69 11.27
N GLU A 40 4.15 12.69 12.15
CA GLU A 40 2.93 13.46 12.39
C GLU A 40 2.50 14.22 11.11
N GLU A 41 3.45 14.85 10.42
CA GLU A 41 3.21 15.52 9.13
C GLU A 41 2.72 14.55 8.05
N CYS A 42 3.34 13.38 7.92
CA CYS A 42 2.86 12.34 7.00
C CYS A 42 1.45 11.86 7.35
N GLN A 43 1.11 11.72 8.64
CA GLN A 43 -0.21 11.31 9.08
C GLN A 43 -1.26 12.38 8.78
N ALA A 44 -0.95 13.65 9.01
CA ALA A 44 -1.83 14.76 8.64
C ALA A 44 -2.09 14.79 7.14
N LEU A 45 -1.05 14.62 6.31
CA LEU A 45 -1.18 14.61 4.86
C LEU A 45 -2.01 13.42 4.35
N MET A 46 -1.91 12.25 4.99
CA MET A 46 -2.76 11.10 4.65
C MET A 46 -4.26 11.39 4.92
N VAL A 47 -4.57 12.05 6.04
CA VAL A 47 -5.95 12.44 6.37
C VAL A 47 -6.49 13.46 5.36
N GLU A 48 -5.70 14.49 5.05
CA GLU A 48 -6.08 15.51 4.06
C GLU A 48 -6.32 14.91 2.67
N LEU A 49 -5.45 13.99 2.25
CA LEU A 49 -5.60 13.29 0.97
C LEU A 49 -6.88 12.44 0.95
N GLN A 50 -7.23 11.79 2.05
CA GLN A 50 -8.46 11.01 2.15
C GLN A 50 -9.70 11.91 2.00
N MET A 51 -9.74 13.04 2.72
CA MET A 51 -10.84 14.01 2.60
C MET A 51 -11.00 14.54 1.17
N LEU A 52 -9.87 14.81 0.50
CA LEU A 52 -9.89 15.26 -0.89
C LEU A 52 -10.39 14.16 -1.84
N LEU A 53 -10.02 12.91 -1.57
CA LEU A 53 -10.46 11.76 -2.36
C LEU A 53 -11.98 11.53 -2.22
N ASP A 54 -12.53 11.65 -1.00
CA ASP A 54 -13.97 11.54 -0.74
C ASP A 54 -14.74 12.67 -1.44
N THR A 55 -14.20 13.89 -1.40
CA THR A 55 -14.74 15.04 -2.12
C THR A 55 -14.75 14.79 -3.63
N LYS A 56 -13.64 14.25 -4.17
CA LYS A 56 -13.53 13.92 -5.61
C LYS A 56 -14.53 12.83 -6.01
N GLN A 57 -14.71 11.80 -5.19
CA GLN A 57 -15.70 10.74 -5.46
C GLN A 57 -17.11 11.31 -5.51
N THR A 58 -17.42 12.25 -4.61
CA THR A 58 -18.72 12.96 -4.60
C THR A 58 -18.92 13.74 -5.90
N LEU A 59 -17.92 14.52 -6.32
CA LEU A 59 -17.98 15.30 -7.57
C LEU A 59 -18.10 14.40 -8.80
N ASP A 60 -17.40 13.27 -8.85
CA ASP A 60 -17.53 12.31 -9.95
C ASP A 60 -18.95 11.73 -10.05
N ALA A 61 -19.59 11.45 -8.91
CA ALA A 61 -20.96 10.97 -8.85
C ALA A 61 -21.94 12.05 -9.33
N GLU A 62 -21.76 13.30 -8.90
CA GLU A 62 -22.54 14.45 -9.39
C GLU A 62 -22.41 14.62 -10.90
N ILE A 63 -21.19 14.58 -11.44
CA ILE A 63 -20.93 14.64 -12.89
C ILE A 63 -21.64 13.50 -13.62
N ALA A 64 -21.63 12.28 -13.07
CA ALA A 64 -22.32 11.14 -13.66
C ALA A 64 -23.85 11.34 -13.68
N ILE A 65 -24.43 11.93 -12.63
CA ILE A 65 -25.84 12.30 -12.57
C ILE A 65 -26.14 13.37 -13.62
N TYR A 66 -25.34 14.43 -13.70
CA TYR A 66 -25.53 15.50 -14.68
C TYR A 66 -25.45 15.00 -16.11
N ARG A 67 -24.49 14.12 -16.44
CA ARG A 67 -24.40 13.48 -17.77
C ARG A 67 -25.68 12.69 -18.10
N LYS A 68 -26.18 11.89 -17.15
CA LYS A 68 -27.43 11.13 -17.35
C LYS A 68 -28.68 12.01 -17.47
N MET A 69 -28.74 13.15 -16.79
CA MET A 69 -29.85 14.11 -16.96
C MET A 69 -29.82 14.81 -18.32
N LEU A 70 -28.61 15.05 -18.87
CA LEU A 70 -28.42 15.66 -20.19
C LEU A 70 -28.59 14.66 -21.35
N GLU A 71 -28.40 13.36 -21.13
CA GLU A 71 -28.54 12.30 -22.15
C GLU A 71 -30.00 11.89 -22.47
N GLY A 72 -31.00 12.47 -21.80
CA GLY A 72 -32.41 12.40 -22.25
C GLY A 72 -33.37 11.60 -21.35
N GLU A 73 -34.62 12.09 -21.31
CA GLU A 73 -35.73 11.77 -20.38
C GLU A 73 -36.32 10.33 -20.39
N GLU A 74 -35.62 9.28 -20.82
CA GLU A 74 -36.26 7.95 -20.94
C GLU A 74 -36.07 6.99 -19.76
N ASN A 75 -35.20 7.28 -18.78
CA ASN A 75 -34.91 6.33 -17.69
C ASN A 75 -35.00 6.95 -16.28
N ARG A 76 -36.21 7.39 -15.90
CA ARG A 76 -36.54 7.89 -14.56
C ARG A 76 -36.25 6.85 -13.44
N ALA A 77 -36.25 5.56 -13.78
CA ALA A 77 -35.91 4.47 -12.85
C ALA A 77 -34.40 4.39 -12.54
N GLY A 78 -33.54 4.59 -13.54
CA GLY A 78 -32.08 4.54 -13.36
C GLY A 78 -31.53 5.74 -12.58
N LEU A 79 -32.19 6.90 -12.68
CA LEU A 79 -31.87 8.09 -11.88
C LEU A 79 -32.24 7.89 -10.40
N ARG A 80 -33.39 7.28 -10.12
CA ARG A 80 -33.78 6.92 -8.73
C ARG A 80 -32.79 5.95 -8.09
N GLN A 81 -32.34 4.93 -8.81
CA GLN A 81 -31.39 3.94 -8.29
C GLN A 81 -30.02 4.55 -7.96
N LEU A 82 -29.54 5.52 -8.77
CA LEU A 82 -28.30 6.23 -8.50
C LEU A 82 -28.43 7.22 -7.33
N VAL A 83 -29.54 7.96 -7.26
CA VAL A 83 -29.84 8.85 -6.12
C VAL A 83 -29.96 8.04 -4.83
N GLU A 84 -30.58 6.86 -4.87
CA GLU A 84 -30.67 5.95 -3.73
C GLU A 84 -29.30 5.41 -3.31
N GLN A 85 -28.38 5.21 -4.26
CA GLN A 85 -27.01 4.79 -3.97
C GLN A 85 -26.19 5.91 -3.31
N VAL A 86 -26.43 7.17 -3.68
CA VAL A 86 -25.84 8.37 -3.04
C VAL A 86 -26.45 8.62 -1.65
N VAL A 87 -27.77 8.44 -1.49
CA VAL A 87 -28.43 8.51 -0.17
C VAL A 87 -27.94 7.37 0.73
N ARG A 88 -27.74 6.15 0.20
CA ARG A 88 -27.10 5.06 0.94
C ARG A 88 -25.68 5.40 1.38
N THR A 89 -24.89 6.10 0.56
CA THR A 89 -23.56 6.57 1.01
C THR A 89 -23.67 7.60 2.15
N HIS A 90 -24.73 8.42 2.22
CA HIS A 90 -25.00 9.32 3.36
C HIS A 90 -25.56 8.59 4.60
N GLU A 91 -26.37 7.55 4.43
CA GLU A 91 -26.85 6.71 5.54
C GLU A 91 -25.73 5.81 6.12
N LEU A 92 -24.78 5.39 5.28
CA LEU A 92 -23.58 4.66 5.71
C LEU A 92 -22.65 5.56 6.53
N THR A 93 -22.51 6.85 6.18
CA THR A 93 -21.75 7.81 7.00
C THR A 93 -22.42 8.08 8.36
N GLN A 94 -23.75 7.96 8.49
CA GLN A 94 -24.42 8.05 9.80
C GLN A 94 -24.47 6.72 10.58
N ARG A 95 -24.26 5.56 9.93
CA ARG A 95 -24.16 4.26 10.63
C ARG A 95 -22.75 3.93 11.08
N GLU A 96 -21.73 4.40 10.37
CA GLU A 96 -20.32 4.21 10.76
C GLU A 96 -19.95 4.95 12.06
N ASP A 97 -20.68 5.99 12.44
CA ASP A 97 -20.55 6.63 13.76
C ASP A 97 -21.15 5.79 14.92
N THR A 98 -21.99 4.80 14.63
CA THR A 98 -22.55 3.89 15.66
C THR A 98 -21.89 2.51 15.71
N GLU A 99 -21.18 2.10 14.65
CA GLU A 99 -20.37 0.88 14.67
C GLU A 99 -18.96 1.11 15.21
N THR A 100 -18.40 2.30 15.08
CA THR A 100 -17.16 2.68 15.79
C THR A 100 -17.33 2.67 17.32
N MET A 101 -18.57 2.82 17.83
CA MET A 101 -18.87 2.72 19.27
C MET A 101 -19.23 1.29 19.75
N ARG A 102 -19.44 0.31 18.85
CA ARG A 102 -19.68 -1.10 19.23
C ARG A 102 -18.41 -1.95 19.39
N VAL A 103 -17.23 -1.34 19.26
CA VAL A 103 -15.93 -2.01 19.50
C VAL A 103 -15.67 -2.26 21.00
N MET A 104 -16.65 -2.00 21.89
CA MET A 104 -16.55 -2.33 23.32
C MET A 104 -17.12 -3.69 23.73
N LYS A 105 -17.44 -4.61 22.80
CA LYS A 105 -17.75 -5.99 23.21
C LYS A 105 -17.03 -7.01 22.34
N GLY A 106 -16.06 -7.67 22.96
CA GLY A 106 -15.23 -8.68 22.35
C GLY A 106 -16.04 -9.82 21.75
N GLU A 107 -15.95 -9.93 20.44
CA GLU A 107 -16.01 -11.19 19.72
C GLU A 107 -14.79 -11.22 18.78
N ALA A 108 -14.10 -12.35 18.77
CA ALA A 108 -12.83 -12.57 18.09
C ALA A 108 -12.98 -12.51 16.56
N ALA A 109 -13.03 -11.32 15.99
CA ALA A 109 -12.97 -11.12 14.53
C ALA A 109 -11.52 -11.31 14.03
N SER A 110 -11.33 -12.22 13.08
CA SER A 110 -10.05 -12.41 12.37
C SER A 110 -9.64 -11.10 11.68
N ARG A 111 -8.68 -10.38 12.25
CA ARG A 111 -8.19 -9.10 11.72
C ARG A 111 -7.14 -9.35 10.63
N THR A 112 -7.38 -8.86 9.41
CA THR A 112 -6.38 -8.82 8.34
C THR A 112 -5.94 -7.37 8.11
N SER A 113 -4.64 -7.15 7.99
CA SER A 113 -4.00 -5.85 7.76
C SER A 113 -3.18 -5.88 6.47
N PHE A 114 -3.10 -4.73 5.80
CA PHE A 114 -2.39 -4.57 4.52
C PHE A 114 -1.47 -3.37 4.59
N GLN A 115 -0.23 -3.51 4.14
CA GLN A 115 0.74 -2.43 3.98
C GLN A 115 1.26 -2.43 2.55
N ARG A 116 1.25 -1.27 1.90
CA ARG A 116 1.67 -1.12 0.49
C ARG A 116 2.73 -0.04 0.36
N SER A 117 3.67 -0.24 -0.55
CA SER A 117 4.62 0.80 -0.95
C SER A 117 4.93 0.69 -2.44
N ALA A 118 5.34 1.81 -3.04
CA ALA A 118 5.80 1.87 -4.42
C ALA A 118 6.90 2.92 -4.56
N LYS A 119 7.92 2.60 -5.35
CA LYS A 119 9.03 3.46 -5.77
C LYS A 119 8.92 3.63 -7.29
N GLY A 120 8.50 4.82 -7.72
CA GLY A 120 8.27 5.14 -9.13
C GLY A 120 6.83 4.84 -9.58
N ASN A 121 6.68 4.49 -10.85
CA ASN A 121 5.40 4.55 -11.56
C ASN A 121 4.50 3.33 -11.38
N VAL A 122 5.01 2.22 -10.83
CA VAL A 122 4.30 0.94 -10.81
C VAL A 122 4.03 0.51 -9.37
N SER A 123 2.77 0.18 -9.08
CA SER A 123 2.33 -0.27 -7.76
C SER A 123 1.62 -1.63 -7.83
N ILE A 124 1.61 -2.36 -6.71
CA ILE A 124 0.80 -3.57 -6.55
C ILE A 124 -0.58 -3.14 -6.05
N GLN A 125 -1.57 -3.22 -6.94
CA GLN A 125 -2.93 -2.73 -6.70
C GLN A 125 -3.77 -3.75 -5.95
N GLU A 126 -3.57 -5.04 -6.19
CA GLU A 126 -4.38 -6.08 -5.55
C GLU A 126 -3.64 -7.41 -5.49
N THR A 127 -3.81 -8.11 -4.38
CA THR A 127 -3.48 -9.53 -4.27
C THR A 127 -4.74 -10.24 -3.83
N SER A 128 -5.25 -11.15 -4.65
CA SER A 128 -6.43 -11.94 -4.31
C SER A 128 -6.21 -12.75 -3.02
N ALA A 129 -7.27 -12.86 -2.21
CA ALA A 129 -7.23 -13.55 -0.91
C ALA A 129 -7.08 -15.07 -1.05
N ASP A 130 -7.65 -15.64 -2.11
CA ASP A 130 -7.51 -17.04 -2.51
C ASP A 130 -6.17 -17.32 -3.22
N GLY A 131 -5.39 -16.28 -3.55
CA GLY A 131 -4.12 -16.40 -4.23
C GLY A 131 -4.25 -16.75 -5.72
N ILE A 132 -5.39 -16.49 -6.36
CA ILE A 132 -5.58 -16.82 -7.78
C ILE A 132 -4.90 -15.80 -8.71
N TYR A 133 -4.92 -14.53 -8.33
CA TYR A 133 -4.33 -13.46 -9.14
C TYR A 133 -3.67 -12.35 -8.32
N ILE A 134 -2.82 -11.58 -9.01
CA ILE A 134 -2.21 -10.34 -8.54
C ILE A 134 -2.38 -9.29 -9.64
N THR A 135 -2.77 -8.07 -9.27
CA THR A 135 -2.93 -6.95 -10.20
C THR A 135 -1.88 -5.89 -9.90
N ILE A 136 -1.15 -5.46 -10.92
CA ILE A 136 -0.24 -4.31 -10.85
C ILE A 136 -0.74 -3.17 -11.74
N GLN A 137 -0.42 -1.94 -11.38
CA GLN A 137 -0.87 -0.74 -12.09
C GLN A 137 0.28 0.23 -12.32
N ASN A 138 0.31 0.84 -13.51
CA ASN A 138 1.08 2.06 -13.73
C ASN A 138 0.25 3.26 -13.24
N THR A 139 0.65 3.87 -12.13
CA THR A 139 -0.04 5.00 -11.50
C THR A 139 0.32 6.34 -12.12
N HIS A 140 1.31 6.38 -13.02
CA HIS A 140 1.69 7.59 -13.73
C HIS A 140 0.64 7.94 -14.80
N ARG A 141 0.31 9.24 -14.92
CA ARG A 141 -0.78 9.73 -15.78
C ARG A 141 -0.43 9.80 -17.27
N ALA A 142 0.83 10.06 -17.61
CA ALA A 142 1.25 10.25 -19.01
C ALA A 142 2.44 9.40 -19.51
N LYS A 143 3.25 8.82 -18.62
CA LYS A 143 4.47 8.08 -18.96
C LYS A 143 4.20 6.58 -18.89
N GLU A 144 4.53 5.88 -19.96
CA GLU A 144 4.54 4.42 -19.98
C GLU A 144 5.76 3.89 -19.23
N GLU A 145 5.62 2.71 -18.61
CA GLU A 145 6.73 2.06 -17.91
C GLU A 145 7.07 0.73 -18.60
N PRO A 146 8.27 0.59 -19.18
CA PRO A 146 8.75 -0.71 -19.64
C PRO A 146 9.07 -1.58 -18.42
N ILE A 147 8.25 -2.61 -18.19
CA ILE A 147 8.40 -3.56 -17.08
C ILE A 147 8.81 -4.95 -17.56
N GLY A 148 9.36 -5.03 -18.77
CA GLY A 148 9.88 -6.27 -19.32
C GLY A 148 10.98 -6.88 -18.46
N GLU A 149 10.91 -8.19 -18.25
CA GLU A 149 11.83 -8.95 -17.39
C GLU A 149 11.83 -8.55 -15.91
N TRP A 150 10.90 -7.68 -15.47
CA TRP A 150 10.66 -7.44 -14.05
C TRP A 150 10.16 -8.73 -13.38
N LYS A 151 10.36 -8.83 -12.06
CA LYS A 151 10.02 -10.02 -11.30
C LYS A 151 9.02 -9.71 -10.20
N LEU A 152 7.90 -10.41 -10.19
CA LEU A 152 6.94 -10.41 -9.09
C LEU A 152 7.23 -11.61 -8.20
N LYS A 153 7.70 -11.35 -6.98
CA LYS A 153 8.02 -12.38 -5.98
C LYS A 153 6.97 -12.40 -4.88
N ARG A 154 6.43 -13.57 -4.56
CA ARG A 154 5.50 -13.77 -3.45
C ARG A 154 6.09 -14.76 -2.46
N LYS A 155 6.31 -14.28 -1.23
CA LYS A 155 6.81 -15.02 -0.09
C LYS A 155 5.67 -15.22 0.89
N ILE A 156 5.45 -16.47 1.29
CA ILE A 156 4.46 -16.86 2.29
C ILE A 156 5.20 -17.70 3.33
N ASP A 157 4.99 -17.41 4.61
CA ASP A 157 5.68 -18.12 5.69
C ASP A 157 5.48 -19.64 5.58
N GLY A 158 6.59 -20.38 5.66
CA GLY A 158 6.61 -21.84 5.56
C GLY A 158 6.37 -22.41 4.15
N LYS A 159 6.23 -21.57 3.11
CA LYS A 159 6.03 -22.01 1.72
C LYS A 159 7.21 -21.62 0.83
N LYS A 160 7.34 -22.34 -0.29
CA LYS A 160 8.30 -22.00 -1.36
C LYS A 160 7.99 -20.61 -1.93
N GLU A 161 9.02 -19.82 -2.19
CA GLU A 161 8.87 -18.52 -2.87
C GLU A 161 8.37 -18.73 -4.31
N ILE A 162 7.35 -17.97 -4.68
CA ILE A 162 6.78 -17.95 -6.02
C ILE A 162 7.34 -16.75 -6.78
N VAL A 163 7.86 -16.97 -7.98
CA VAL A 163 8.48 -15.93 -8.81
C VAL A 163 7.87 -15.95 -10.21
N TYR A 164 7.18 -14.86 -10.57
CA TYR A 164 6.72 -14.60 -11.93
C TYR A 164 7.63 -13.57 -12.60
N THR A 165 7.98 -13.79 -13.88
CA THR A 165 8.79 -12.84 -14.67
C THR A 165 7.95 -12.32 -15.83
N PHE A 166 7.90 -10.99 -15.98
CA PHE A 166 7.16 -10.36 -17.06
C PHE A 166 7.80 -10.66 -18.43
N PRO A 167 7.00 -10.78 -19.51
CA PRO A 167 7.51 -10.95 -20.87
C PRO A 167 8.51 -9.84 -21.24
N ARG A 168 9.55 -10.19 -22.01
CA ARG A 168 10.72 -9.33 -22.26
C ARG A 168 10.40 -7.92 -22.75
N ASP A 169 9.40 -7.79 -23.60
CA ASP A 169 9.05 -6.52 -24.25
C ASP A 169 7.75 -5.92 -23.68
N PHE A 170 7.37 -6.30 -22.45
CA PHE A 170 6.12 -5.84 -21.84
C PHE A 170 6.22 -4.36 -21.39
N VAL A 171 5.28 -3.55 -21.86
CA VAL A 171 5.17 -2.12 -21.53
C VAL A 171 3.80 -1.85 -20.89
N LEU A 172 3.81 -1.29 -19.69
CA LEU A 172 2.59 -0.91 -18.98
C LEU A 172 2.25 0.55 -19.25
N LYS A 173 1.20 0.78 -20.04
CA LYS A 173 0.73 2.11 -20.46
C LYS A 173 0.25 2.96 -19.27
N PRO A 174 0.23 4.30 -19.40
CA PRO A 174 -0.17 5.20 -18.32
C PRO A 174 -1.57 4.90 -17.79
N GLY A 175 -1.73 4.85 -16.48
CA GLY A 175 -3.00 4.56 -15.79
C GLY A 175 -3.55 3.14 -16.00
N LYS A 176 -2.87 2.29 -16.78
CA LYS A 176 -3.32 0.92 -17.08
C LYS A 176 -2.81 -0.08 -16.04
N SER A 177 -3.55 -1.16 -15.92
CA SER A 177 -3.23 -2.29 -15.05
C SER A 177 -3.06 -3.56 -15.88
N VAL A 178 -2.27 -4.50 -15.35
CA VAL A 178 -2.19 -5.87 -15.84
C VAL A 178 -2.47 -6.83 -14.68
N LYS A 179 -3.32 -7.81 -14.95
CA LYS A 179 -3.65 -8.90 -14.02
C LYS A 179 -2.82 -10.12 -14.37
N ILE A 180 -2.12 -10.67 -13.40
CA ILE A 180 -1.38 -11.93 -13.52
C ILE A 180 -2.21 -12.99 -12.80
N VAL A 181 -2.67 -13.98 -13.55
CA VAL A 181 -3.56 -15.05 -13.07
C VAL A 181 -2.80 -16.36 -13.06
N ALA A 182 -2.99 -17.17 -12.03
CA ALA A 182 -2.37 -18.49 -11.95
C ALA A 182 -2.95 -19.47 -13.00
N ARG A 183 -2.19 -20.52 -13.33
CA ARG A 183 -2.56 -21.48 -14.36
C ARG A 183 -3.93 -22.10 -14.09
N GLY A 184 -4.79 -22.12 -15.10
CA GLY A 184 -6.12 -22.74 -15.02
C GLY A 184 -7.23 -21.86 -14.45
N HIS A 185 -6.92 -20.63 -14.00
CA HIS A 185 -7.90 -19.73 -13.38
C HIS A 185 -8.28 -18.51 -14.24
N GLY A 186 -7.82 -18.46 -15.49
CA GLY A 186 -8.12 -17.38 -16.41
C GLY A 186 -7.65 -17.68 -17.83
N ILE A 187 -8.06 -16.82 -18.76
CA ILE A 187 -7.68 -16.89 -20.17
C ILE A 187 -6.61 -15.83 -20.44
N SER A 188 -5.54 -16.19 -21.15
CA SER A 188 -4.52 -15.21 -21.55
C SER A 188 -5.12 -14.15 -22.49
N SER A 189 -5.01 -12.88 -22.12
CA SER A 189 -5.48 -11.74 -22.91
C SER A 189 -4.52 -10.56 -22.75
N PRO A 190 -3.31 -10.61 -23.32
CA PRO A 190 -2.33 -9.54 -23.19
C PRO A 190 -2.78 -8.26 -23.93
N PRO A 191 -2.45 -7.05 -23.42
CA PRO A 191 -1.65 -6.80 -22.22
C PRO A 191 -2.43 -6.84 -20.89
N GLU A 192 -3.76 -6.86 -20.90
CA GLU A 192 -4.59 -6.68 -19.69
C GLU A 192 -4.52 -7.87 -18.73
N GLN A 193 -4.35 -9.09 -19.25
CA GLN A 193 -4.29 -10.31 -18.46
C GLN A 193 -3.22 -11.27 -18.97
N LEU A 194 -2.34 -11.68 -18.07
CA LEU A 194 -1.30 -12.67 -18.30
C LEU A 194 -1.59 -13.92 -17.46
N VAL A 195 -1.32 -15.09 -18.02
CA VAL A 195 -1.41 -16.36 -17.29
C VAL A 195 0.00 -16.78 -16.89
N PHE A 196 0.18 -17.07 -15.60
CA PHE A 196 1.40 -17.65 -15.07
C PHE A 196 1.34 -19.17 -15.17
N GLU A 197 1.90 -19.73 -16.23
CA GLU A 197 1.88 -21.17 -16.50
C GLU A 197 2.71 -22.01 -15.50
N GLY A 198 3.59 -21.38 -14.72
CA GLY A 198 4.51 -22.06 -13.80
C GLY A 198 3.85 -22.54 -12.50
N GLU A 199 2.79 -21.87 -12.04
CA GLU A 199 2.11 -22.18 -10.78
C GLU A 199 0.59 -22.11 -10.97
N ASP A 200 -0.15 -23.01 -10.33
CA ASP A 200 -1.63 -23.03 -10.31
C ASP A 200 -2.21 -22.11 -9.22
N THR A 201 -1.38 -21.57 -8.32
CA THR A 201 -1.76 -20.56 -7.35
C THR A 201 -0.57 -19.67 -6.97
N PHE A 202 -0.85 -18.42 -6.58
CA PHE A 202 0.07 -17.53 -5.87
C PHE A 202 0.10 -17.78 -4.36
N GLY A 203 -0.75 -18.68 -3.86
CA GLY A 203 -0.83 -19.13 -2.48
C GLY A 203 -1.51 -18.12 -1.53
N SER A 204 -2.10 -18.66 -0.46
CA SER A 204 -2.69 -17.92 0.66
C SER A 204 -1.93 -18.19 1.96
N GLY A 205 -2.00 -17.27 2.92
CA GLY A 205 -1.33 -17.42 4.22
C GLY A 205 -1.60 -16.25 5.16
N THR A 206 -1.18 -16.40 6.42
CA THR A 206 -1.35 -15.38 7.46
C THR A 206 -0.32 -14.26 7.36
N ASN A 207 0.89 -14.53 6.89
CA ASN A 207 1.90 -13.51 6.63
C ASN A 207 2.41 -13.68 5.20
N VAL A 208 2.08 -12.70 4.36
CA VAL A 208 2.33 -12.75 2.92
C VAL A 208 3.02 -11.46 2.49
N HIS A 209 4.16 -11.61 1.81
CA HIS A 209 4.93 -10.51 1.25
C HIS A 209 4.99 -10.68 -0.26
N THR A 210 4.37 -9.75 -1.00
CA THR A 210 4.46 -9.66 -2.46
C THR A 210 5.31 -8.47 -2.82
N ILE A 211 6.34 -8.67 -3.64
CA ILE A 211 7.36 -7.68 -3.97
C ILE A 211 7.56 -7.66 -5.48
N LEU A 212 7.57 -6.47 -6.06
CA LEU A 212 7.90 -6.24 -7.46
C LEU A 212 9.35 -5.74 -7.56
N TYR A 213 10.16 -6.42 -8.36
CA TYR A 213 11.54 -6.07 -8.63
C TYR A 213 11.72 -5.65 -10.09
N SER A 214 12.54 -4.62 -10.32
CA SER A 214 12.98 -4.27 -11.67
C SER A 214 13.88 -5.35 -12.28
N ARG A 215 14.17 -5.22 -13.58
CA ARG A 215 15.15 -6.08 -14.28
C ARG A 215 16.53 -6.08 -13.60
N ASP A 216 16.93 -4.93 -13.06
CA ASP A 216 18.22 -4.75 -12.37
C ASP A 216 18.21 -5.28 -10.92
N GLY A 217 17.07 -5.80 -10.45
CA GLY A 217 16.92 -6.35 -9.10
C GLY A 217 16.57 -5.32 -8.03
N GLU A 218 16.23 -4.09 -8.41
CA GLU A 218 15.77 -3.07 -7.46
C GLU A 218 14.33 -3.34 -7.02
N GLU A 219 14.04 -3.16 -5.73
CA GLU A 219 12.66 -3.23 -5.23
C GLU A 219 11.86 -2.00 -5.68
N ARG A 220 10.77 -2.22 -6.42
CA ARG A 220 9.91 -1.19 -7.01
C ARG A 220 8.57 -1.06 -6.31
N ALA A 221 8.00 -2.13 -5.76
CA ALA A 221 6.76 -2.05 -4.99
C ALA A 221 6.63 -3.21 -4.01
N THR A 222 5.92 -3.00 -2.90
CA THR A 222 5.62 -4.03 -1.92
C THR A 222 4.15 -4.03 -1.55
N HIS A 223 3.65 -5.24 -1.25
CA HIS A 223 2.36 -5.49 -0.64
C HIS A 223 2.51 -6.54 0.44
N ILE A 224 2.28 -6.17 1.69
CA ILE A 224 2.38 -7.03 2.86
C ILE A 224 0.99 -7.23 3.42
N GLN A 225 0.57 -8.49 3.54
CA GLN A 225 -0.68 -8.89 4.18
C GLN A 225 -0.34 -9.66 5.47
N ARG A 226 -0.95 -9.24 6.58
CA ARG A 226 -0.86 -9.94 7.88
C ARG A 226 -2.24 -10.19 8.45
N SER A 227 -2.58 -11.45 8.66
CA SER A 227 -3.81 -11.93 9.26
C SER A 227 -3.50 -12.56 10.61
N SER A 228 -4.18 -12.12 11.66
CA SER A 228 -4.16 -12.76 12.98
C SER A 228 -5.43 -13.58 13.15
N GLN A 229 -5.28 -14.87 13.45
CA GLN A 229 -6.34 -15.64 14.07
C GLN A 229 -6.29 -15.34 15.57
N ALA A 230 -7.43 -14.95 16.13
CA ALA A 230 -7.61 -14.81 17.57
C ALA A 230 -7.89 -16.18 18.19
#